data_AF-A0A929I2Y0-F1
#
_entry.id   AF-A0A929I2Y0-F1
#
_cell.length_a   1.000
_cell.length_b   1.000
_cell.length_c   1.000
_cell.angle_alpha   90.00
_cell.angle_beta   90.00
_cell.angle_gamma   90.00
#
_symmetry.space_group_name_H-M   'P 1'
#
loop_
_entity.id
_entity.type
_entity.pdbx_description
1 polymer ?
#
loop_
_entity_poly.entity_id
_entity_poly.type
_entity_poly.pdbx_seq_one_letter_code
_entity_poly.pdbx_strand_id
1 'polypeptide(L)'
;MSQIVDKVFGWVDIIVERSSKIVCYLVFVIMVITAVDVTARYFFNHPLVWGWLTNRLLFGVFILFAGVYTLSKGEHIRIEIFYD
;
A
#
# COMPACT_ATOMS: atom_id res chain seq x y z
N MET A 1 -20.80 22.32 17.20
CA MET A 1 -20.51 20.88 17.06
C MET A 1 -19.24 20.66 16.20
N SER A 2 -18.35 21.65 16.11
CA SER A 2 -17.89 22.13 14.80
C SER A 2 -16.53 22.87 14.83
N GLN A 3 -15.61 22.47 15.71
CA GLN A 3 -14.26 23.05 15.79
C GLN A 3 -13.27 21.96 16.20
N ILE A 4 -13.63 21.19 17.23
CA ILE A 4 -12.82 20.08 17.74
C ILE A 4 -12.80 18.93 16.72
N VAL A 5 -13.96 18.60 16.16
CA VAL A 5 -14.11 17.52 15.17
C VAL A 5 -13.29 17.81 13.91
N ASP A 6 -13.40 19.02 13.37
CA ASP A 6 -12.65 19.43 12.17
C ASP A 6 -11.14 19.48 12.42
N LYS A 7 -10.74 19.90 13.62
CA LYS A 7 -9.34 19.87 14.03
C LYS A 7 -8.83 18.43 14.10
N VAL A 8 -9.59 17.50 14.68
CA VAL A 8 -9.24 16.08 14.72
C VAL A 8 -9.10 15.52 13.30
N PHE A 9 -10.05 15.79 12.40
CA PHE A 9 -9.96 15.34 11.01
C PHE A 9 -8.72 15.90 10.30
N GLY A 10 -8.43 17.19 10.44
CA GLY A 10 -7.22 17.77 9.85
C GLY A 10 -5.91 17.15 10.37
N TRP A 11 -5.87 16.76 11.65
CA TRP A 11 -4.72 16.02 12.19
C TRP A 11 -4.61 14.61 11.61
N VAL A 12 -5.75 13.92 11.45
CA VAL A 12 -5.80 12.59 10.83
C VAL A 12 -5.32 12.65 9.38
N ASP A 13 -5.78 13.62 8.59
CA ASP A 13 -5.37 13.79 7.19
C ASP A 13 -3.86 14.00 7.05
N ILE A 14 -3.24 14.78 7.94
CA ILE A 14 -1.79 14.98 7.95
C ILE A 14 -1.04 13.67 8.24
N ILE A 15 -1.54 12.87 9.18
CA ILE A 15 -0.95 11.57 9.54
C ILE A 15 -1.06 10.60 8.37
N VAL A 16 -2.24 10.52 7.74
CA VAL A 16 -2.50 9.69 6.57
C VAL A 16 -1.57 10.08 5.43
N GLU A 17 -1.50 11.37 5.08
CA GLU A 17 -0.67 11.83 3.97
C GLU A 17 0.82 11.55 4.19
N ARG A 18 1.34 11.75 5.41
CA ARG A 18 2.75 11.45 5.73
C ARG A 18 3.04 9.97 5.73
N SER A 19 2.19 9.16 6.37
CA SER A 19 2.38 7.72 6.47
C SER A 19 2.31 7.05 5.10
N SER A 20 1.31 7.39 4.27
CA SER A 20 1.17 6.82 2.93
C SER A 20 2.31 7.21 1.99
N LYS A 21 2.89 8.41 2.11
CA LYS A 21 4.10 8.80 1.35
C LYS A 21 5.30 7.91 1.68
N ILE A 22 5.47 7.54 2.95
CA ILE A 22 6.56 6.65 3.38
C ILE A 22 6.28 5.21 2.91
N VAL A 23 5.05 4.73 3.11
CA VAL A 23 4.67 3.36 2.73
C VAL A 23 4.67 3.16 1.22
N CYS A 24 4.53 4.21 0.41
CA CYS A 24 4.62 4.12 -1.05
C CYS A 24 5.95 3.49 -1.51
N TYR A 25 7.07 3.77 -0.84
CA TYR A 25 8.37 3.18 -1.18
C TYR A 25 8.46 1.67 -0.95
N LEU A 26 7.53 1.09 -0.19
CA LEU A 26 7.48 -0.34 0.09
C LEU A 26 7.28 -1.17 -1.19
N VAL A 27 6.71 -0.59 -2.25
CA VAL A 27 6.62 -1.23 -3.58
C VAL A 27 7.98 -1.59 -4.16
N PHE A 28 9.00 -0.74 -3.96
CA PHE A 28 10.36 -1.02 -4.43
C PHE A 28 10.98 -2.19 -3.65
N VAL A 29 10.68 -2.30 -2.36
CA VAL A 29 11.12 -3.43 -1.54
C VAL A 29 10.50 -4.74 -2.04
N ILE A 30 9.19 -4.75 -2.30
CA ILE A 30 8.48 -5.90 -2.90
C ILE A 30 9.08 -6.27 -4.26
N MET A 31 9.37 -5.26 -5.10
CA MET A 31 9.99 -5.48 -6.41
C MET A 31 11.35 -6.15 -6.29
N VAL A 32 12.22 -5.68 -5.39
CA VAL A 32 13.56 -6.27 -5.16
C VAL A 32 13.45 -7.70 -4.66
N ILE A 33 12.59 -7.97 -3.66
CA ILE A 33 12.39 -9.33 -3.14
C ILE A 33 11.90 -10.26 -4.26
N THR A 34 10.97 -9.80 -5.09
CA THR A 34 10.45 -10.57 -6.23
C THR A 34 11.54 -10.84 -7.27
N ALA A 35 12.35 -9.83 -7.61
CA ALA A 35 13.45 -9.98 -8.57
C ALA A 35 14.52 -10.95 -8.06
N VAL A 36 14.90 -10.85 -6.78
CA VAL A 36 15.83 -11.77 -6.14
C VAL A 36 15.26 -13.18 -6.12
N ASP A 37 13.98 -13.37 -5.80
CA ASP A 37 13.35 -14.68 -5.76
C ASP A 37 13.24 -15.34 -7.15
N VAL A 38 12.91 -14.56 -8.17
CA VAL A 38 12.95 -15.01 -9.57
C VAL A 38 14.38 -15.38 -9.96
N THR A 39 15.36 -14.55 -9.63
CA THR A 39 16.77 -14.82 -9.96
C THR A 39 17.27 -16.08 -9.26
N ALA A 40 16.98 -16.24 -7.97
CA ALA A 40 17.34 -17.40 -7.16
C ALA A 40 16.73 -18.70 -7.72
N ARG A 41 15.48 -18.64 -8.18
CA ARG A 41 14.81 -19.76 -8.83
C ARG A 41 15.45 -20.16 -10.15
N TYR A 42 15.66 -19.21 -11.05
CA TYR A 42 16.07 -19.54 -12.41
C TYR A 42 17.59 -19.71 -12.59
N PHE A 43 18.41 -18.96 -11.86
CA PHE A 43 19.87 -19.03 -11.99
C PHE A 43 20.52 -19.99 -11.00
N PHE A 44 20.00 -20.05 -9.78
CA PHE A 44 20.61 -20.82 -8.69
C PHE A 44 19.82 -22.10 -8.35
N ASN A 45 18.67 -22.32 -8.99
CA ASN A 45 17.76 -23.43 -8.72
C ASN A 45 17.39 -23.57 -7.23
N HIS A 46 17.39 -22.45 -6.50
CA HIS A 46 17.19 -22.41 -5.06
C HIS A 46 16.19 -21.29 -4.69
N PRO A 47 14.88 -21.56 -4.66
CA PRO A 47 13.86 -20.56 -4.31
C PRO A 47 14.03 -20.01 -2.88
N LEU A 48 13.58 -18.76 -2.65
CA LEU A 48 13.45 -18.26 -1.28
C LEU A 48 12.15 -18.78 -0.67
N VAL A 49 12.26 -19.73 0.27
CA VAL A 49 11.11 -20.36 0.96
C VAL A 49 10.18 -19.33 1.61
N TRP A 50 10.74 -18.22 2.10
CA TRP A 50 10.00 -17.14 2.75
C TRP A 50 9.55 -16.02 1.80
N GLY A 51 10.08 -15.97 0.56
CA GLY A 51 9.85 -14.88 -0.38
C GLY A 51 8.37 -14.69 -0.71
N TRP A 52 7.63 -15.80 -0.89
CA TRP A 52 6.20 -15.76 -1.18
C TRP A 52 5.38 -15.13 -0.05
N LEU A 53 5.58 -15.59 1.19
CA LEU A 53 4.81 -15.11 2.34
C LEU A 53 5.13 -13.64 2.64
N THR A 54 6.41 -13.27 2.60
CA THR A 54 6.87 -11.91 2.86
C THR A 54 6.32 -10.93 1.82
N ASN A 55 6.40 -11.25 0.52
CA ASN A 55 5.83 -10.39 -0.51
C ASN A 55 4.34 -10.18 -0.35
N ARG A 56 3.59 -11.24 0.01
CA ARG A 56 2.14 -11.16 0.16
C ARG A 56 1.72 -10.28 1.35
N LEU A 57 2.43 -10.39 2.48
CA LEU A 57 2.20 -9.56 3.65
C LEU A 57 2.58 -8.09 3.41
N LEU A 58 3.75 -7.85 2.79
CA LEU A 58 4.19 -6.51 2.41
C LEU A 58 3.20 -5.86 1.44
N PHE A 59 2.74 -6.60 0.43
CA PHE A 59 1.75 -6.11 -0.52
C PHE A 59 0.41 -5.79 0.15
N GLY A 60 -0.02 -6.61 1.12
CA GLY A 60 -1.21 -6.32 1.93
C GLY A 60 -1.11 -5.00 2.68
N VAL A 61 0.02 -4.75 3.36
CA VAL A 61 0.27 -3.47 4.03
C VAL A 61 0.27 -2.32 3.03
N PHE A 62 0.97 -2.48 1.90
CA PHE A 62 1.03 -1.46 0.84
C PHE A 62 -0.36 -1.06 0.35
N ILE A 63 -1.22 -2.04 0.00
CA ILE A 63 -2.57 -1.78 -0.49
C ILE A 63 -3.45 -1.09 0.55
N LEU A 64 -3.34 -1.46 1.84
CA LEU A 64 -4.15 -0.84 2.89
C LEU A 64 -3.85 0.66 3.00
N PHE A 65 -2.57 1.04 3.00
CA PHE A 65 -2.18 2.46 3.06
C PHE A 65 -2.47 3.21 1.76
N ALA A 66 -2.33 2.56 0.60
CA ALA A 66 -2.71 3.13 -0.68
C ALA A 66 -4.22 3.37 -0.79
N GLY A 67 -5.03 2.42 -0.30
CA GLY A 67 -6.49 2.53 -0.23
C GLY A 67 -6.92 3.70 0.67
N VAL A 68 -6.38 3.79 1.88
CA VAL A 68 -6.68 4.90 2.81
C VAL A 68 -6.29 6.25 2.21
N TYR A 69 -5.13 6.34 1.55
CA TYR A 69 -4.67 7.57 0.90
C TYR A 69 -5.59 8.01 -0.24
N THR A 70 -5.88 7.10 -1.18
CA THR A 70 -6.75 7.39 -2.33
C THR A 70 -8.18 7.70 -1.90
N LEU A 71 -8.67 7.05 -0.85
CA LEU A 71 -9.98 7.32 -0.28
C LEU A 71 -10.06 8.71 0.37
N SER A 72 -9.04 9.12 1.14
CA SER A 72 -8.95 10.46 1.72
C SER A 72 -8.93 11.56 0.65
N LYS A 73 -8.33 11.30 -0.53
CA LYS A 73 -8.34 12.22 -1.67
C LYS A 73 -9.58 12.12 -2.56
N GLY A 74 -10.47 11.15 -2.34
CA GLY A 74 -11.63 10.90 -3.19
C GLY A 74 -11.28 10.37 -4.60
N GLU A 75 -10.04 9.89 -4.78
CA GLU A 75 -9.50 9.38 -6.05
C GLU A 75 -9.62 7.85 -6.16
N HIS A 76 -10.18 7.19 -5.15
CA HIS A 76 -10.43 5.75 -5.20
C HIS A 76 -11.51 5.45 -6.25
N ILE A 77 -11.20 4.54 -7.18
CA ILE A 77 -12.11 4.18 -8.28
C ILE A 77 -13.42 3.64 -7.69
N ARG A 78 -14.52 4.36 -7.95
CA ARG A 78 -15.88 3.91 -7.63
C ARG A 78 -16.45 3.26 -8.88
N ILE A 79 -16.74 1.97 -8.80
CA ILE A 79 -17.42 1.24 -9.87
C ILE A 79 -18.92 1.36 -9.61
N GLU A 80 -19.59 2.22 -10.37
CA GLU A 80 -21.04 2.35 -10.36
C GLU A 80 -21.62 1.40 -11.42
N ILE A 81 -22.39 0.40 -11.00
CA ILE A 81 -22.95 -0.65 -11.89
C ILE A 81 -24.11 -0.10 -12.73
N PHE A 82 -24.82 0.90 -12.19
CA PHE A 82 -25.86 1.64 -12.89
C PHE A 82 -25.42 3.09 -12.96
N TYR A 83 -25.22 3.57 -14.19
CA TYR A 83 -25.18 5.00 -14.48
C TYR A 83 -26.63 5.48 -14.59
N ASP A 84 -26.96 6.64 -14.02
CA ASP A 84 -28.18 7.37 -14.37
C ASP A 84 -27.96 8.11 -15.70
#